data_AF-A0A6B9ZIP3-F1
#
_entry.id   AF-A0A6B9ZIP3-F1
#
_cell.length_a   1.000
_cell.length_b   1.000
_cell.length_c   1.000
_cell.angle_alpha   90.00
_cell.angle_beta   90.00
_cell.angle_gamma   90.00
#
_symmetry.space_group_name_H-M   'P 1'
#
loop_
_entity.id
_entity.type
_entity.pdbx_description
1 polymer ?
#
loop_
_entity_poly.entity_id
_entity_poly.type
_entity_poly.pdbx_seq_one_letter_code
_entity_poly.pdbx_strand_id
1 'polypeptide(L)'
;MSLSFNRNIFYMVCVIVLVPLTFISAFRFAKWLEQKKMDRIVASNTRTVAYLISLQTSSKGRQVLAEYYVDNVKYVKRQQASTEFSINDAPAYEILYDSKHPQDSWIDFTRPVNNEADIIRTIATIEMVTDGIVSFSYEVDGEIRHSKLPLPRGKVVKKGEEYPLEYPADNPWQVILDL
;
A
#
# COMPACT_ATOMS: atom_id res chain seq x y z
N MET A 1 -32.19 48.79 27.72
CA MET A 1 -32.28 47.65 26.78
C MET A 1 -30.91 47.38 26.14
N SER A 2 -29.85 47.15 26.94
CA SER A 2 -28.46 47.08 26.42
C SER A 2 -27.58 45.99 27.05
N LEU A 3 -27.87 45.56 28.28
CA LEU A 3 -27.08 44.52 28.98
C LEU A 3 -27.30 43.10 28.43
N SER A 4 -28.52 42.77 27.99
CA SER A 4 -28.83 41.46 27.40
C SER A 4 -28.23 41.28 26.01
N PHE A 5 -28.13 42.37 25.23
CA PHE A 5 -27.62 42.35 23.86
C PHE A 5 -26.11 42.10 23.82
N ASN A 6 -25.33 42.80 24.67
CA ASN A 6 -23.89 42.59 24.78
C ASN A 6 -23.52 41.20 25.32
N ARG A 7 -24.32 40.65 26.23
CA ARG A 7 -24.12 39.28 26.74
C ARG A 7 -24.34 38.25 25.64
N ASN A 8 -25.36 38.42 24.81
CA ASN A 8 -25.66 37.51 23.70
C ASN A 8 -24.62 37.59 22.58
N ILE A 9 -24.09 38.78 22.28
CA ILE A 9 -22.99 38.94 21.30
C ILE A 9 -21.73 38.24 21.80
N PHE A 10 -21.37 38.42 23.08
CA PHE A 10 -20.21 37.74 23.67
C PHE A 10 -20.34 36.21 23.58
N TYR A 11 -21.50 35.66 23.92
CA TYR A 11 -21.74 34.22 23.77
C TYR A 11 -21.68 33.76 22.32
N MET A 12 -22.21 34.53 21.36
CA MET A 12 -22.10 34.21 19.94
C MET A 12 -20.64 34.17 19.46
N VAL A 13 -19.85 35.18 19.82
CA VAL A 13 -18.43 35.24 19.45
C VAL A 13 -17.65 34.09 20.08
N CYS A 14 -17.90 33.77 21.35
CA CYS A 14 -17.31 32.61 22.01
C CYS A 14 -17.67 31.30 21.31
N VAL A 15 -18.92 31.10 20.91
CA VAL A 15 -19.34 29.89 20.19
C VAL A 15 -18.68 29.81 18.81
N ILE A 16 -18.66 30.91 18.06
CA ILE A 16 -18.07 30.98 16.71
C ILE A 16 -16.56 30.73 16.73
N VAL A 17 -15.85 31.11 17.81
CA VAL A 17 -14.39 30.90 17.89
C VAL A 17 -14.04 29.58 18.56
N LEU A 18 -14.67 29.24 19.69
CA LEU A 18 -14.32 28.04 20.47
C LEU A 18 -14.72 26.76 19.76
N VAL A 19 -15.88 26.72 19.08
CA VAL A 19 -16.34 25.51 18.40
C VAL A 19 -15.35 25.10 17.30
N PRO A 20 -14.96 25.97 16.33
CA PRO A 20 -13.93 25.62 15.35
C PRO A 20 -12.60 25.24 15.98
N LEU A 21 -12.18 25.90 17.07
CA LEU A 21 -10.94 25.56 17.78
C LEU A 21 -10.97 24.13 18.35
N THR A 22 -12.11 23.70 18.90
CA THR A 22 -12.28 22.32 19.38
C THR A 22 -12.25 21.31 18.22
N PHE A 23 -12.83 21.63 17.07
CA PHE A 23 -12.76 20.77 15.89
C PHE A 23 -11.33 20.67 15.32
N ILE A 24 -10.60 21.78 15.23
CA ILE A 24 -9.22 21.81 14.73
C ILE A 24 -8.29 21.02 15.68
N SER A 25 -8.45 21.20 16.99
CA SER A 25 -7.65 20.47 17.98
C SER A 25 -7.95 18.98 17.97
N ALA A 26 -9.22 18.58 17.89
CA ALA A 26 -9.61 17.17 17.75
C ALA A 26 -9.01 16.53 16.48
N PHE A 27 -9.03 17.25 15.34
CA PHE A 27 -8.46 16.77 14.09
C PHE A 27 -6.94 16.58 14.17
N ARG A 28 -6.22 17.53 14.79
CA ARG A 28 -4.78 17.39 15.02
C ARG A 28 -4.45 16.23 15.96
N PHE A 29 -5.26 16.04 17.00
CA PHE A 29 -5.08 14.95 17.94
C PHE A 29 -5.27 13.58 17.26
N ALA A 30 -6.28 13.44 16.40
CA ALA A 30 -6.51 12.23 15.62
C ALA A 30 -5.31 11.88 14.72
N LYS A 31 -4.79 12.87 13.97
CA LYS A 31 -3.59 12.67 13.13
C LYS A 31 -2.36 12.28 13.94
N TRP A 32 -2.17 12.90 15.10
CA TRP A 32 -1.05 12.58 15.98
C TRP A 32 -1.12 11.16 16.54
N LEU A 33 -2.33 10.67 16.88
CA LEU A 33 -2.53 9.29 17.31
C LEU A 33 -2.21 8.29 16.20
N GLU A 34 -2.64 8.55 14.96
CA GLU A 34 -2.30 7.69 13.82
C GLU A 34 -0.79 7.63 13.59
N GLN A 35 -0.10 8.77 13.69
CA GLN A 35 1.34 8.83 13.52
C GLN A 35 2.08 8.05 14.61
N LYS A 36 1.69 8.22 15.87
CA LYS A 36 2.24 7.41 16.98
C LYS A 36 2.02 5.92 16.82
N LYS A 37 0.90 5.52 16.22
CA LYS A 37 0.63 4.11 15.91
C LYS A 37 1.58 3.59 14.83
N MET A 38 1.79 4.36 13.76
CA MET A 38 2.77 3.97 12.73
C MET A 38 4.19 3.92 13.26
N ASP A 39 4.62 4.92 14.03
CA ASP A 39 5.96 4.94 14.63
C ASP A 39 6.19 3.68 15.49
N ARG A 40 5.16 3.22 16.20
CA ARG A 40 5.23 2.03 17.06
C ARG A 40 5.29 0.72 16.26
N ILE A 41 4.53 0.62 15.18
CA ILE A 41 4.55 -0.53 14.27
C ILE A 41 5.93 -0.63 13.60
N VAL A 42 6.45 0.49 13.10
CA VAL A 42 7.79 0.56 12.48
C VAL A 42 8.88 0.24 13.50
N ALA A 43 8.77 0.75 14.73
CA ALA A 43 9.73 0.47 15.80
C ALA A 43 9.72 -1.00 16.25
N SER A 44 8.57 -1.69 16.16
CA SER A 44 8.47 -3.11 16.49
C SER A 44 9.17 -4.00 15.45
N ASN A 45 9.27 -3.54 14.19
CA ASN A 45 9.87 -4.26 13.06
C ASN A 45 9.37 -5.71 12.88
N THR A 46 8.17 -6.00 13.37
CA THR A 46 7.53 -7.32 13.26
C THR A 46 6.69 -7.37 11.99
N ARG A 47 6.89 -8.45 11.22
CA ARG A 47 6.34 -8.63 9.87
C ARG A 47 5.73 -10.02 9.73
N THR A 48 4.69 -10.14 8.93
CA THR A 48 4.11 -11.42 8.53
C THR A 48 3.43 -11.27 7.16
N VAL A 49 2.82 -12.34 6.68
CA VAL A 49 2.08 -12.36 5.42
C VAL A 49 0.60 -12.12 5.71
N ALA A 50 0.01 -11.17 4.98
CA ALA A 50 -1.43 -10.94 4.97
C ALA A 50 -2.03 -11.37 3.63
N TYR A 51 -3.05 -12.22 3.69
CA TYR A 51 -3.82 -12.69 2.55
C TYR A 51 -5.00 -11.76 2.30
N LEU A 52 -5.18 -11.33 1.05
CA LEU A 52 -6.30 -10.50 0.67
C LEU A 52 -7.61 -11.31 0.69
N ILE A 53 -8.61 -10.81 1.40
CA ILE A 53 -9.96 -11.38 1.44
C ILE A 53 -10.85 -10.69 0.40
N SER A 54 -10.76 -9.36 0.31
CA SER A 54 -11.60 -8.59 -0.60
C SER A 54 -10.99 -7.25 -0.97
N LEU A 55 -11.13 -6.88 -2.23
CA LEU A 55 -10.85 -5.55 -2.74
C LEU A 55 -12.16 -4.86 -3.12
N GLN A 56 -12.54 -3.82 -2.39
CA GLN A 56 -13.71 -3.01 -2.69
C GLN A 56 -13.28 -1.71 -3.35
N THR A 57 -13.68 -1.49 -4.59
CA THR A 57 -13.44 -0.22 -5.29
C THR A 57 -14.67 0.67 -5.15
N SER A 58 -14.49 1.87 -4.61
CA SER A 58 -15.54 2.88 -4.50
C SER A 58 -15.09 4.21 -5.10
N SER A 59 -16.01 5.15 -5.28
CA SER A 59 -15.68 6.53 -5.69
C SER A 59 -14.76 7.26 -4.69
N LYS A 60 -14.65 6.76 -3.46
CA LYS A 60 -13.78 7.31 -2.41
C LYS A 60 -12.40 6.64 -2.35
N GLY A 61 -12.14 5.65 -3.22
CA GLY A 61 -10.88 4.91 -3.29
C GLY A 61 -11.06 3.40 -3.17
N ARG A 62 -9.93 2.69 -3.16
CA ARG A 62 -9.86 1.23 -3.03
C ARG A 62 -9.69 0.86 -1.55
N GLN A 63 -10.61 0.05 -1.05
CA GLN A 63 -10.57 -0.47 0.31
C GLN A 63 -10.19 -1.94 0.28
N VAL A 64 -9.11 -2.26 0.98
CA VAL A 64 -8.58 -3.61 1.07
C VAL A 64 -8.95 -4.21 2.41
N LEU A 65 -9.38 -5.47 2.39
CA LEU A 65 -9.53 -6.31 3.56
C LEU A 65 -8.54 -7.47 3.44
N ALA A 66 -7.69 -7.63 4.43
CA ALA A 66 -6.72 -8.72 4.49
C ALA A 66 -6.76 -9.43 5.84
N GLU A 67 -6.49 -10.73 5.86
CA GLU A 67 -6.28 -11.52 7.07
C GLU A 67 -4.83 -11.94 7.23
N TYR A 68 -4.37 -12.05 8.47
CA TYR A 68 -3.03 -12.50 8.81
C TYR A 68 -3.06 -13.23 10.15
N TYR A 69 -2.03 -14.02 10.42
CA TYR A 69 -1.92 -14.82 11.64
C TYR A 69 -0.65 -14.44 12.40
N VAL A 70 -0.79 -14.30 13.72
CA VAL A 70 0.32 -14.12 14.67
C VAL A 70 0.08 -15.10 15.81
N ASP A 71 1.03 -15.98 16.07
CA ASP A 71 0.93 -17.03 17.11
C ASP A 71 -0.38 -17.85 17.04
N ASN A 72 -0.78 -18.27 15.82
CA ASN A 72 -2.03 -18.97 15.50
C ASN A 72 -3.32 -18.18 15.80
N VAL A 73 -3.24 -16.90 16.15
CA VAL A 73 -4.41 -16.02 16.30
C VAL A 73 -4.64 -15.27 14.99
N LYS A 74 -5.88 -15.34 14.48
CA LYS A 74 -6.30 -14.65 13.26
C LYS A 74 -6.61 -13.19 13.54
N TYR A 75 -6.07 -12.30 12.72
CA TYR A 75 -6.37 -10.88 12.71
C TYR A 75 -6.85 -10.44 11.33
N VAL A 76 -7.64 -9.36 11.30
CA VAL A 76 -8.17 -8.78 10.07
C VAL A 76 -7.84 -7.30 10.02
N LYS A 77 -7.29 -6.85 8.89
CA LYS A 77 -6.95 -5.45 8.65
C LYS A 77 -7.77 -4.91 7.49
N ARG A 78 -8.40 -3.77 7.73
CA ARG A 78 -9.02 -2.93 6.70
C ARG A 78 -8.13 -1.71 6.48
N GLN A 79 -7.71 -1.48 5.23
CA GLN A 79 -6.86 -0.35 4.87
C GLN A 79 -7.32 0.26 3.55
N GLN A 80 -7.36 1.58 3.49
CA GLN A 80 -7.53 2.28 2.23
C GLN A 80 -6.20 2.23 1.49
N ALA A 81 -6.20 1.63 0.31
CA ALA A 81 -5.05 1.65 -0.57
C ALA A 81 -5.04 2.97 -1.35
N SER A 82 -3.85 3.54 -1.52
CA SER A 82 -3.70 4.72 -2.38
C SER A 82 -4.09 4.36 -3.81
N THR A 83 -4.75 5.28 -4.50
CA THR A 83 -5.03 5.17 -5.94
C THR A 83 -3.75 5.28 -6.78
N GLU A 84 -2.66 5.75 -6.20
CA GLU A 84 -1.35 5.89 -6.85
C GLU A 84 -0.62 4.55 -7.00
N PHE A 85 -1.02 3.53 -6.24
CA PHE A 85 -0.44 2.19 -6.35
C PHE A 85 -1.45 1.27 -7.04
N SER A 86 -0.96 0.55 -8.07
CA SER A 86 -1.66 -0.62 -8.53
C SER A 86 -1.56 -1.65 -7.40
N ILE A 87 -2.67 -1.88 -6.70
CA ILE A 87 -2.85 -3.12 -5.95
C ILE A 87 -2.88 -4.17 -7.05
N ASN A 88 -1.72 -4.76 -7.31
CA ASN A 88 -1.62 -5.91 -8.19
C ASN A 88 -2.58 -6.98 -7.65
N ASP A 89 -3.15 -7.83 -8.50
CA ASP A 89 -4.00 -8.95 -8.07
C ASP A 89 -3.20 -10.04 -7.32
N ALA A 90 -2.19 -9.63 -6.53
CA ALA A 90 -1.40 -10.50 -5.69
C ALA A 90 -2.28 -11.03 -4.55
N PRO A 91 -2.27 -12.34 -4.28
CA PRO A 91 -3.12 -12.95 -3.26
C PRO A 91 -2.69 -12.54 -1.83
N ALA A 92 -1.45 -12.07 -1.66
CA ALA A 92 -0.91 -11.69 -0.37
C ALA A 92 0.09 -10.52 -0.45
N TYR A 93 0.26 -9.84 0.69
CA TYR A 93 1.19 -8.73 0.90
C TYR A 93 1.92 -8.87 2.23
N GLU A 94 3.07 -8.21 2.35
CA GLU A 94 3.72 -8.04 3.66
C GLU A 94 2.86 -7.14 4.54
N ILE A 95 2.66 -7.54 5.80
CA ILE A 95 2.01 -6.72 6.82
C ILE A 95 2.95 -6.49 7.99
N LEU A 96 3.10 -5.21 8.36
CA LEU A 96 3.80 -4.78 9.55
C LEU A 96 2.80 -4.73 10.71
N TYR A 97 3.18 -5.20 11.89
CA TYR A 97 2.32 -5.14 13.07
C TYR A 97 3.09 -4.76 14.33
N ASP A 98 2.40 -4.32 15.36
CA ASP A 98 2.97 -4.11 16.70
C ASP A 98 3.05 -5.44 17.46
N SER A 99 4.25 -5.81 17.93
CA SER A 99 4.48 -7.07 18.67
C SER A 99 3.63 -7.25 19.93
N LYS A 100 3.25 -6.17 20.60
CA LYS A 100 2.43 -6.17 21.82
C LYS A 100 0.94 -6.03 21.52
N HIS A 101 0.59 -5.45 20.37
CA HIS A 101 -0.78 -5.21 19.93
C HIS A 101 -0.93 -5.59 18.46
N PRO A 102 -0.94 -6.89 18.10
CA PRO A 102 -0.91 -7.31 16.70
C PRO A 102 -2.05 -6.73 15.84
N GLN A 103 -3.20 -6.38 16.42
CA GLN A 103 -4.29 -5.66 15.75
C GLN A 103 -3.89 -4.29 15.18
N ASP A 104 -2.84 -3.68 15.72
CA ASP A 104 -2.22 -2.48 15.20
C ASP A 104 -1.24 -2.88 14.10
N SER A 105 -1.74 -2.84 12.87
CA SER A 105 -0.99 -3.27 11.69
C SER A 105 -1.14 -2.34 10.49
N TRP A 106 -0.24 -2.50 9.52
CA TRP A 106 -0.16 -1.75 8.27
C TRP A 106 0.25 -2.65 7.12
N ILE A 107 -0.56 -2.68 6.05
CA ILE A 107 -0.28 -3.48 4.85
C ILE A 107 0.68 -2.69 3.96
N ASP A 108 1.78 -3.32 3.57
CA ASP A 108 2.72 -2.76 2.60
C ASP A 108 2.37 -3.24 1.19
N PHE A 109 1.61 -2.42 0.47
CA PHE A 109 1.20 -2.69 -0.91
C PHE A 109 2.36 -2.66 -1.93
N THR A 110 3.56 -2.21 -1.53
CA THR A 110 4.75 -2.22 -2.41
C THR A 110 5.46 -3.57 -2.43
N ARG A 111 5.07 -4.49 -1.53
CA ARG A 111 5.71 -5.80 -1.34
C ARG A 111 4.68 -6.93 -1.43
N PRO A 112 4.26 -7.31 -2.64
CA PRO A 112 3.43 -8.49 -2.83
C PRO A 112 4.20 -9.74 -2.42
N VAL A 113 3.52 -10.68 -1.74
CA VAL A 113 4.06 -11.99 -1.40
C VAL A 113 3.44 -12.98 -2.38
N ASN A 114 4.24 -13.47 -3.32
CA ASN A 114 3.85 -14.57 -4.19
C ASN A 114 4.09 -15.89 -3.43
N ASN A 115 3.14 -16.82 -3.49
CA ASN A 115 3.39 -18.17 -2.97
C ASN A 115 4.53 -18.78 -3.80
N GLU A 116 5.67 -19.06 -3.16
CA GLU A 116 6.89 -19.58 -3.80
C GLU A 116 6.71 -20.93 -4.51
N ALA A 117 5.59 -21.62 -4.31
CA ALA A 117 5.36 -22.97 -4.81
C ALA A 117 5.26 -23.07 -6.35
N ASP A 118 4.93 -21.97 -7.05
CA ASP A 118 4.68 -21.97 -8.49
C ASP A 118 5.38 -20.81 -9.21
N ILE A 119 6.57 -20.38 -8.77
CA ILE A 119 7.31 -19.32 -9.47
C ILE A 119 8.10 -19.92 -10.63
N ILE A 120 7.76 -19.50 -11.84
CA ILE A 120 8.50 -19.82 -13.07
C ILE A 120 9.59 -18.76 -13.28
N ARG A 121 10.79 -19.24 -13.59
CA ARG A 121 11.95 -18.41 -13.92
C ARG A 121 12.22 -18.47 -15.41
N THR A 122 12.34 -17.32 -16.05
CA THR A 122 12.70 -17.18 -17.47
C THR A 122 13.66 -16.02 -17.67
N ILE A 123 13.99 -15.74 -18.93
CA ILE A 123 14.79 -14.60 -19.35
C ILE A 123 13.89 -13.61 -20.07
N ALA A 124 14.03 -12.33 -19.72
CA ALA A 124 13.38 -11.24 -20.41
C ALA A 124 14.40 -10.43 -21.23
N THR A 125 14.04 -10.09 -22.46
CA THR A 125 14.85 -9.26 -23.36
C THR A 125 14.31 -7.84 -23.38
N ILE A 126 15.16 -6.85 -23.12
CA ILE A 126 14.76 -5.44 -23.11
C ILE A 126 14.50 -4.94 -24.54
N GLU A 127 13.30 -4.45 -24.79
CA GLU A 127 12.87 -3.95 -26.10
C GLU A 127 13.04 -2.44 -26.23
N MET A 128 12.76 -1.72 -25.14
CA MET A 128 12.76 -0.27 -25.10
C MET A 128 12.99 0.25 -23.68
N VAL A 129 13.77 1.33 -23.55
CA VAL A 129 13.95 2.06 -22.29
C VAL A 129 13.61 3.52 -22.56
N THR A 130 12.59 4.04 -21.88
CA THR A 130 12.07 5.40 -22.08
C THR A 130 11.76 6.02 -20.73
N ASP A 131 12.33 7.20 -20.44
CA ASP A 131 12.00 8.07 -19.30
C ASP A 131 11.55 7.35 -18.02
N GLY A 132 12.39 6.44 -17.52
CA GLY A 132 12.14 5.72 -16.26
C GLY A 132 11.21 4.50 -16.39
N ILE A 133 10.96 3.99 -17.59
CA ILE A 133 10.22 2.77 -17.87
C ILE A 133 11.07 1.85 -18.76
N VAL A 134 11.08 0.56 -18.42
CA VAL A 134 11.68 -0.52 -19.19
C VAL A 134 10.55 -1.35 -19.79
N SER A 135 10.54 -1.53 -21.11
CA SER A 135 9.68 -2.48 -21.82
C SER A 135 10.52 -3.68 -22.24
N PHE A 136 9.99 -4.88 -22.03
CA PHE A 136 10.70 -6.13 -22.29
C PHE A 136 9.74 -7.22 -22.76
N SER A 137 10.28 -8.22 -23.42
CA SER A 137 9.57 -9.44 -23.80
C SER A 137 10.16 -10.69 -23.19
N TYR A 138 9.34 -11.72 -23.03
CA TYR A 138 9.70 -13.00 -22.44
C TYR A 138 8.78 -14.09 -22.96
N GLU A 139 9.25 -15.33 -22.94
CA GLU A 139 8.49 -16.48 -23.42
C GLU A 139 7.69 -17.15 -22.29
N VAL A 140 6.42 -17.45 -22.59
CA VAL A 140 5.51 -18.22 -21.74
C VAL A 140 4.83 -19.26 -22.62
N ASP A 141 5.08 -20.54 -22.37
CA ASP A 141 4.48 -21.67 -23.10
C ASP A 141 4.63 -21.58 -24.64
N GLY A 142 5.77 -21.06 -25.13
CA GLY A 142 6.02 -20.87 -26.57
C GLY A 142 5.45 -19.57 -27.16
N GLU A 143 4.73 -18.76 -26.37
CA GLU A 143 4.23 -17.45 -26.78
C GLU A 143 5.11 -16.32 -26.22
N ILE A 144 5.46 -15.36 -27.09
CA ILE A 144 6.17 -14.15 -26.67
C ILE A 144 5.17 -13.19 -26.04
N ARG A 145 5.43 -12.84 -24.78
CA ARG A 145 4.69 -11.83 -24.00
C ARG A 145 5.51 -10.55 -23.92
N HIS A 146 4.82 -9.43 -23.75
CA HIS A 146 5.43 -8.11 -23.58
C HIS A 146 4.93 -7.48 -22.29
N SER A 147 5.84 -6.89 -21.51
CA SER A 147 5.50 -6.19 -20.26
C SER A 147 6.33 -4.92 -20.09
N LYS A 148 5.92 -4.08 -19.13
CA LYS A 148 6.54 -2.80 -18.82
C LYS A 148 6.67 -2.63 -17.32
N LEU A 149 7.85 -2.23 -16.85
CA LEU A 149 8.13 -1.96 -15.45
C LEU A 149 8.83 -0.60 -15.28
N PRO A 150 8.64 0.10 -14.16
CA PRO A 150 9.43 1.28 -13.84
C PRO A 150 10.90 0.91 -13.66
N LEU A 151 11.79 1.72 -14.21
CA LEU A 151 13.23 1.58 -14.06
C LEU A 151 13.66 2.01 -12.65
N PRO A 152 14.32 1.15 -11.85
CA PRO A 152 14.82 1.53 -10.54
C PRO A 152 15.82 2.70 -10.62
N ARG A 153 15.75 3.62 -9.66
CA ARG A 153 16.66 4.78 -9.63
C ARG A 153 18.11 4.32 -9.55
N GLY A 154 18.95 4.82 -10.46
CA GLY A 154 20.38 4.51 -10.51
C GLY A 154 20.74 3.24 -11.27
N LYS A 155 19.75 2.47 -11.76
CA LYS A 155 19.99 1.37 -12.70
C LYS A 155 20.03 1.89 -14.12
N VAL A 156 21.00 1.39 -14.90
CA VAL A 156 21.15 1.70 -16.32
C VAL A 156 20.96 0.39 -17.07
N VAL A 157 20.02 0.41 -18.00
CA VAL A 157 19.58 -0.78 -18.75
C VAL A 157 19.58 -0.41 -20.22
N LYS A 158 19.98 -1.32 -21.11
CA LYS A 158 20.04 -1.07 -22.55
C LYS A 158 19.09 -1.99 -23.31
N LYS A 159 18.60 -1.49 -24.44
CA LYS A 159 17.87 -2.30 -25.40
C LYS A 159 18.71 -3.49 -25.85
N GLY A 160 18.11 -4.68 -25.85
CA GLY A 160 18.73 -5.96 -26.20
C GLY A 160 19.42 -6.66 -25.05
N GLU A 161 19.51 -6.06 -23.86
CA GLU A 161 20.01 -6.78 -22.67
C GLU A 161 18.99 -7.81 -22.20
N GLU A 162 19.50 -8.86 -21.56
CA GLU A 162 18.72 -9.96 -21.01
C GLU A 162 18.82 -9.95 -19.49
N TYR A 163 17.69 -10.09 -18.82
CA TYR A 163 17.61 -10.10 -17.37
C TYR A 163 16.76 -11.28 -16.88
N PRO A 164 17.09 -11.86 -15.73
CA PRO A 164 16.24 -12.85 -15.08
C PRO A 164 14.85 -12.27 -14.81
N LEU A 165 13.83 -13.07 -15.10
CA LEU A 165 12.43 -12.75 -14.87
C LEU A 165 11.79 -13.87 -14.05
N GLU A 166 11.04 -13.49 -13.03
CA GLU A 166 10.22 -14.42 -12.25
C GLU A 166 8.74 -14.07 -12.41
N TYR A 167 7.88 -15.07 -12.57
CA TYR A 167 6.43 -14.89 -12.57
C TYR A 167 5.70 -16.10 -11.97
N PRO A 168 4.53 -15.93 -11.35
CA PRO A 168 3.68 -17.04 -10.92
C PRO A 168 3.14 -17.85 -12.12
N ALA A 169 3.17 -19.18 -12.05
CA ALA A 169 2.68 -20.07 -13.10
C ALA A 169 1.19 -19.87 -13.40
N ASP A 170 0.40 -19.51 -12.38
CA ASP A 170 -1.02 -19.21 -12.49
C ASP A 170 -1.30 -17.81 -13.04
N ASN A 171 -0.32 -16.91 -13.04
CA ASN A 171 -0.46 -15.55 -13.54
C ASN A 171 0.82 -14.99 -14.20
N PRO A 172 1.07 -15.31 -15.48
CA PRO A 172 2.28 -14.89 -16.18
C PRO A 172 2.37 -13.37 -16.41
N TRP A 173 1.30 -12.61 -16.17
CA TRP A 173 1.32 -11.14 -16.28
C TRP A 173 1.97 -10.48 -15.06
N GLN A 174 2.11 -11.20 -13.95
CA GLN A 174 2.71 -10.70 -12.72
C GLN A 174 4.21 -10.99 -12.70
N VAL A 175 4.96 -10.11 -13.32
CA VAL A 175 6.40 -10.31 -13.55
C VAL A 175 7.26 -9.51 -12.58
N ILE A 176 8.37 -10.12 -12.15
CA ILE A 176 9.45 -9.51 -11.37
C ILE A 176 10.70 -9.61 -12.23
N LEU A 177 11.21 -8.45 -12.69
CA LEU A 177 12.43 -8.36 -13.47
C LEU A 177 13.60 -8.00 -12.54
N ASP A 178 14.63 -8.83 -12.49
CA ASP A 178 15.81 -8.64 -11.64
C ASP A 178 16.81 -7.70 -12.33
N LEU A 179 16.57 -6.37 -12.20
CA LEU A 179 17.35 -5.27 -12.79
C LEU A 179 18.54 -4.83 -11.94
#